data_AF-A0A7S1RBA6-F1
#
_entry.id   AF-A0A7S1RBA6-F1
#
_cell.length_a   1.000
_cell.length_b   1.000
_cell.length_c   1.000
_cell.angle_alpha   90.00
_cell.angle_beta   90.00
_cell.angle_gamma   90.00
#
_symmetry.space_group_name_H-M   'P 1'
#
loop_
_entity.id
_entity.type
_entity.pdbx_description
1 polymer ?
#
loop_
_entity_poly.entity_id
_entity_poly.type
_entity_poly.pdbx_seq_one_letter_code
_entity_poly.pdbx_strand_id
1 'polypeptide(L)'
;YLFAIAFRQLMAGTDAGVKYFPTVFVSMHTLLLEGTFMDSPGAVVDILAKESIVYVLVFYLFVCVGSLMVMNMLIGVLCEVVSAVASTERETIAVATVKDGFMEIIEKGGLDTNGDQMISRGEFEEILNCPDSTRLLEKVNVDVYGLVDLANYIFTEDNDDTQEKHLTFAEFMEIVLSLRGTNGATVKDIVDLRKFIKDSLAKVEEKLRSDVGGLPRSNSIRSTTREHKLTEGKVVVNGERSLQPNIADANQAADTPPHCIVHCPKEASQEPS
;
A
#
# COMPACT_ATOMS: atom_id res chain seq x y z
N TYR A 1 3.55 31.86 -19.94
CA TYR A 1 4.54 32.06 -21.04
C TYR A 1 3.91 32.69 -22.27
N LEU A 2 2.95 32.06 -22.96
CA LEU A 2 2.34 32.60 -24.19
C LEU A 2 1.76 34.01 -23.99
N PHE A 3 1.00 34.21 -22.90
CA PHE A 3 0.48 35.53 -22.55
C PHE A 3 1.59 36.57 -22.28
N ALA A 4 2.74 36.16 -21.72
CA ALA A 4 3.85 37.09 -21.49
C ALA A 4 4.48 37.59 -22.80
N ILE A 5 4.55 36.73 -23.83
CA ILE A 5 4.98 37.15 -25.17
C ILE A 5 3.93 38.06 -25.81
N ALA A 6 2.64 37.69 -25.71
CA ALA A 6 1.54 38.49 -26.25
C ALA A 6 1.51 39.89 -25.63
N PHE A 7 1.59 40.02 -24.31
CA PHE A 7 1.63 41.32 -23.62
C PHE A 7 2.87 42.13 -23.99
N ARG A 8 4.04 41.50 -24.11
CA ARG A 8 5.26 42.19 -24.55
C ARG A 8 5.14 42.74 -25.97
N GLN A 9 4.52 42.00 -26.88
CA GLN A 9 4.31 42.44 -28.26
C GLN A 9 3.23 43.52 -28.36
N LEU A 10 2.13 43.38 -27.62
CA LEU A 10 1.05 44.36 -27.58
C LEU A 10 1.48 45.70 -26.95
N MET A 11 2.39 45.66 -25.98
CA MET A 11 2.93 46.84 -25.29
C MET A 11 4.23 47.37 -25.91
N ALA A 12 4.62 46.89 -27.09
CA ALA A 12 5.81 47.37 -27.75
C ALA A 12 5.65 48.85 -28.12
N GLY A 13 6.46 49.71 -27.51
CA GLY A 13 6.44 51.17 -27.75
C GLY A 13 5.57 51.98 -26.79
N THR A 14 4.95 51.37 -25.77
CA THR A 14 4.28 52.10 -24.68
C THR A 14 5.18 52.27 -23.46
N ASP A 15 5.01 53.34 -22.70
CA ASP A 15 5.77 53.59 -21.46
C ASP A 15 5.49 52.51 -20.40
N ALA A 16 4.24 52.01 -20.38
CA ALA A 16 3.85 50.86 -19.56
C ALA A 16 4.61 49.58 -19.92
N GLY A 17 4.85 49.34 -21.22
CA GLY A 17 5.60 48.20 -21.73
C GLY A 17 7.06 48.20 -21.30
N VAL A 18 7.71 49.36 -21.31
CA VAL A 18 9.12 49.49 -20.89
C VAL A 18 9.27 49.27 -19.39
N LYS A 19 8.32 49.74 -18.58
CA LYS A 19 8.37 49.65 -17.11
C LYS A 19 8.02 48.27 -16.57
N TYR A 20 6.97 47.63 -17.09
CA TYR A 20 6.43 46.36 -16.56
C TYR A 20 6.72 45.15 -17.45
N PHE A 21 6.94 45.34 -18.75
CA PHE A 21 7.15 44.26 -19.71
C PHE A 21 8.48 44.35 -20.51
N PRO A 22 9.63 44.70 -19.88
CA PRO A 22 10.89 44.93 -20.61
C PRO A 22 11.45 43.65 -21.23
N THR A 23 11.32 42.51 -20.53
CA THR A 23 11.75 41.18 -20.99
C THR A 23 10.64 40.16 -20.84
N VAL A 24 10.68 39.04 -21.58
CA VAL A 24 9.68 37.96 -21.45
C VAL A 24 9.66 37.40 -20.02
N PHE A 25 10.82 37.29 -19.38
CA PHE A 25 10.93 36.78 -18.01
C PHE A 25 10.28 37.73 -16.99
N VAL A 26 10.56 39.02 -17.07
CA VAL A 26 9.91 40.03 -16.21
C VAL A 26 8.40 40.06 -16.47
N SER A 27 7.99 39.99 -17.74
CA SER A 27 6.58 39.89 -18.14
C SER A 27 5.89 38.64 -17.55
N MET A 28 6.58 37.50 -17.51
CA MET A 28 6.07 36.29 -16.85
C MET A 28 5.94 36.45 -15.35
N HIS A 29 6.92 37.08 -14.70
CA HIS A 29 6.89 37.33 -13.28
C HIS A 29 5.76 38.29 -12.89
N THR A 30 5.61 39.40 -13.62
CA THR A 30 4.51 40.35 -13.43
C THR A 30 3.15 39.69 -13.65
N LEU A 31 2.95 38.93 -14.74
CA LEU A 31 1.68 38.23 -14.97
C LEU A 31 1.42 37.11 -13.94
N LEU A 32 2.46 36.47 -13.39
CA LEU A 32 2.32 35.47 -12.35
C LEU A 32 1.87 36.10 -11.02
N LEU A 33 2.57 37.13 -10.54
CA LEU A 33 2.23 37.80 -9.28
C LEU A 33 0.91 38.56 -9.38
N GLU A 34 0.80 39.46 -10.36
CA GLU A 34 -0.31 40.41 -10.46
C GLU A 34 -1.55 39.76 -11.11
N GLY A 35 -1.37 38.71 -11.92
CA GLY A 35 -2.46 38.05 -12.63
C GLY A 35 -2.88 36.72 -11.98
N THR A 36 -1.96 35.79 -11.78
CA THR A 36 -2.29 34.47 -11.21
C THR A 36 -2.47 34.53 -9.69
N PHE A 37 -1.57 35.20 -8.97
CA PHE A 37 -1.69 35.37 -7.51
C PHE A 37 -2.54 36.57 -7.10
N MET A 38 -2.90 37.42 -8.07
CA MET A 38 -3.68 38.64 -7.83
C MET A 38 -3.07 39.49 -6.69
N ASP A 39 -1.74 39.55 -6.63
CA ASP A 39 -1.01 40.41 -5.70
C ASP A 39 -1.05 41.84 -6.26
N SER A 40 -2.01 42.64 -5.79
CA SER A 40 -2.25 44.04 -6.20
C SER A 40 -2.58 44.30 -7.69
N PRO A 41 -3.49 43.53 -8.35
CA PRO A 41 -3.79 43.64 -9.78
C PRO A 41 -4.27 45.04 -10.20
N GLY A 42 -4.83 45.83 -9.27
CA GLY A 42 -5.26 47.20 -9.50
C GLY A 42 -4.14 48.10 -10.02
N ALA A 43 -2.91 47.92 -9.52
CA ALA A 43 -1.77 48.72 -9.95
C ALA A 43 -1.45 48.49 -11.44
N VAL A 44 -1.52 47.25 -11.91
CA VAL A 44 -1.30 46.90 -13.32
C VAL A 44 -2.49 47.30 -14.18
N VAL A 45 -3.72 47.08 -13.71
CA VAL A 45 -4.96 47.44 -14.42
C VAL A 45 -5.06 48.96 -14.64
N ASP A 46 -4.76 49.78 -13.63
CA ASP A 46 -4.83 51.24 -13.74
C ASP A 46 -3.85 51.81 -14.77
N ILE A 47 -2.70 51.16 -14.93
CA ILE A 47 -1.68 51.55 -15.91
C ILE A 47 -2.09 51.10 -17.31
N LEU A 48 -2.61 49.88 -17.45
CA LEU A 48 -3.16 49.35 -18.69
C LEU A 48 -4.37 50.17 -19.18
N ALA A 49 -5.23 50.62 -18.26
CA ALA A 49 -6.43 51.39 -18.56
C ALA A 49 -6.13 52.78 -19.13
N LYS A 50 -4.97 53.37 -18.75
CA LYS A 50 -4.52 54.66 -19.28
C LYS A 50 -4.08 54.59 -20.75
N GLU A 51 -3.61 53.43 -21.20
CA GLU A 51 -3.19 53.20 -22.59
C GLU A 51 -4.38 52.82 -23.48
N SER A 52 -5.08 51.73 -23.12
CA SER A 52 -6.27 51.27 -23.86
C SER A 52 -7.05 50.22 -23.08
N ILE A 53 -8.38 50.30 -23.16
CA ILE A 53 -9.30 49.32 -22.57
C ILE A 53 -9.12 47.91 -23.12
N VAL A 54 -8.61 47.77 -24.36
CA VAL A 54 -8.37 46.47 -25.00
C VAL A 54 -7.34 45.66 -24.21
N TYR A 55 -6.31 46.33 -23.68
CA TYR A 55 -5.27 45.65 -22.90
C TYR A 55 -5.77 45.17 -21.54
N VAL A 56 -6.67 45.94 -20.92
CA VAL A 56 -7.35 45.56 -19.68
C VAL A 56 -8.26 44.34 -19.92
N LEU A 57 -8.99 44.31 -21.04
CA LEU A 57 -9.86 43.19 -21.38
C LEU A 57 -9.05 41.90 -21.60
N VAL A 58 -7.93 41.98 -22.34
CA VAL A 58 -7.02 40.85 -22.54
C VAL A 58 -6.40 40.39 -21.21
N PHE A 59 -6.11 41.33 -20.28
CA PHE A 59 -5.59 41.01 -18.96
C PHE A 59 -6.61 40.28 -18.10
N TYR A 60 -7.87 40.74 -18.07
CA TYR A 60 -8.94 40.01 -17.39
C TYR A 60 -9.22 38.64 -18.00
N LEU A 61 -9.15 38.51 -19.33
CA LEU A 61 -9.26 37.19 -19.98
C LEU A 61 -8.13 36.25 -19.53
N PHE A 62 -6.90 36.75 -19.43
CA PHE A 62 -5.78 36.00 -18.89
C PHE A 62 -6.03 35.58 -17.43
N VAL A 63 -6.48 36.50 -16.57
CA VAL A 63 -6.80 36.20 -15.16
C VAL A 63 -7.89 35.14 -15.08
N CYS A 64 -9.00 35.28 -15.82
CA CYS A 64 -10.07 34.29 -15.83
C CYS A 64 -9.59 32.91 -16.29
N VAL A 65 -8.84 32.84 -17.40
CA VAL A 65 -8.30 31.57 -17.92
C VAL A 65 -7.30 30.94 -16.94
N GLY A 66 -6.44 31.76 -16.32
CA GLY A 66 -5.47 31.33 -15.32
C GLY A 66 -6.15 30.77 -14.06
N SER A 67 -7.07 31.52 -13.46
CA SER A 67 -7.80 31.11 -12.26
C SER A 67 -8.66 29.87 -12.50
N LEU A 68 -9.34 29.78 -13.65
CA LEU A 68 -10.13 28.58 -14.00
C LEU A 68 -9.24 27.34 -14.17
N MET A 69 -8.07 27.47 -14.82
CA MET A 69 -7.14 26.34 -14.92
C MET A 69 -6.61 25.89 -13.57
N VAL A 70 -6.23 26.83 -12.69
CA VAL A 70 -5.74 26.50 -11.35
C VAL A 70 -6.83 25.85 -10.51
N MET A 71 -8.04 26.42 -10.47
CA MET A 71 -9.16 25.84 -9.73
C MET A 71 -9.50 24.42 -10.23
N ASN A 72 -9.55 24.22 -11.54
CA ASN A 72 -9.87 22.91 -12.11
C ASN A 72 -8.78 21.86 -11.80
N MET A 73 -7.51 22.26 -11.71
CA MET A 73 -6.42 21.36 -11.27
C MET A 73 -6.50 21.04 -9.77
N LEU A 74 -6.81 22.04 -8.93
CA LEU A 74 -6.96 21.86 -7.49
C LEU A 74 -8.17 20.98 -7.15
N ILE A 75 -9.29 21.17 -7.83
CA ILE A 75 -10.49 20.34 -7.66
C ILE A 75 -10.16 18.88 -8.00
N GLY A 76 -9.37 18.60 -9.04
CA GLY A 76 -8.94 17.25 -9.39
C GLY A 76 -8.23 16.54 -8.23
N VAL A 77 -7.20 17.18 -7.66
CA VAL A 77 -6.43 16.62 -6.54
C VAL A 77 -7.28 16.51 -5.26
N LEU A 78 -8.13 17.50 -4.98
CA LEU A 78 -9.03 17.44 -3.81
C LEU A 78 -10.04 16.30 -3.95
N CYS A 79 -10.62 16.11 -5.14
CA CYS A 79 -11.55 15.01 -5.39
C CYS A 79 -10.89 13.65 -5.27
N GLU A 80 -9.62 13.51 -5.67
CA GLU A 80 -8.85 12.27 -5.49
C GLU A 80 -8.71 11.92 -3.99
N VAL A 81 -8.24 12.88 -3.19
CA VAL A 81 -8.05 12.68 -1.74
C VAL A 81 -9.38 12.44 -1.03
N VAL A 82 -10.42 13.23 -1.35
CA VAL A 82 -11.76 13.05 -0.76
C VAL A 82 -12.34 11.69 -1.13
N SER A 83 -12.11 11.21 -2.35
CA SER A 83 -12.58 9.88 -2.77
C SER A 83 -11.86 8.76 -2.01
N ALA A 84 -10.54 8.89 -1.79
CA ALA A 84 -9.75 7.93 -1.01
C ALA A 84 -10.12 7.93 0.49
N VAL A 85 -10.40 9.09 1.06
CA VAL A 85 -10.90 9.20 2.43
C VAL A 85 -12.29 8.58 2.53
N ALA A 86 -13.19 8.92 1.59
CA ALA A 86 -14.54 8.39 1.58
C ALA A 86 -14.59 6.86 1.42
N SER A 87 -13.69 6.25 0.64
CA SER A 87 -13.62 4.78 0.57
C SER A 87 -13.21 4.16 1.91
N THR A 88 -12.21 4.74 2.58
CA THR A 88 -11.70 4.26 3.88
C THR A 88 -12.75 4.43 4.98
N GLU A 89 -13.46 5.56 5.00
CA GLU A 89 -14.54 5.82 5.95
C GLU A 89 -15.73 4.89 5.73
N ARG A 90 -16.16 4.69 4.47
CA ARG A 90 -17.25 3.76 4.14
C ARG A 90 -16.92 2.33 4.60
N GLU A 91 -15.68 1.90 4.42
CA GLU A 91 -15.22 0.61 4.90
C GLU A 91 -15.29 0.51 6.44
N THR A 92 -14.79 1.53 7.13
CA THR A 92 -14.83 1.59 8.61
C THR A 92 -16.28 1.53 9.13
N ILE A 93 -17.21 2.26 8.49
CA ILE A 93 -18.64 2.27 8.84
C ILE A 93 -19.29 0.90 8.56
N ALA A 94 -18.97 0.27 7.43
CA ALA A 94 -19.53 -1.04 7.08
C ALA A 94 -19.13 -2.10 8.12
N VAL A 95 -17.87 -2.10 8.54
CA VAL A 95 -17.35 -2.98 9.59
C VAL A 95 -18.06 -2.73 10.93
N ALA A 96 -18.19 -1.47 11.34
CA ALA A 96 -18.87 -1.12 12.59
C ALA A 96 -20.35 -1.55 12.57
N THR A 97 -21.04 -1.33 11.46
CA THR A 97 -22.47 -1.69 11.29
C THR A 97 -22.68 -3.19 11.46
N VAL A 98 -21.76 -4.02 10.96
CA VAL A 98 -21.87 -5.47 11.08
C VAL A 98 -21.49 -5.95 12.47
N LYS A 99 -20.50 -5.33 13.10
CA LYS A 99 -20.20 -5.59 14.51
C LYS A 99 -21.41 -5.32 15.40
N ASP A 100 -22.06 -4.17 15.22
CA ASP A 100 -23.25 -3.79 15.99
C ASP A 100 -24.44 -4.72 15.69
N GLY A 101 -24.65 -5.08 14.42
CA GLY A 101 -25.70 -6.02 14.02
C GLY A 101 -25.51 -7.42 14.58
N PHE A 102 -24.26 -7.90 14.66
CA PHE A 102 -23.95 -9.19 15.29
C PHE A 102 -24.15 -9.15 16.81
N MET A 103 -23.76 -8.07 17.49
CA MET A 103 -24.07 -7.89 18.92
C MET A 103 -25.58 -7.95 19.16
N GLU A 104 -26.38 -7.29 18.33
CA GLU A 104 -27.84 -7.32 18.43
C GLU A 104 -28.42 -8.73 18.21
N ILE A 105 -27.91 -9.48 17.22
CA ILE A 105 -28.37 -10.85 16.95
C ILE A 105 -28.00 -11.80 18.09
N ILE A 106 -26.83 -11.65 18.69
CA ILE A 106 -26.40 -12.49 19.81
C ILE A 106 -27.25 -12.18 21.06
N GLU A 107 -27.45 -10.90 21.39
CA GLU A 107 -28.25 -10.47 22.55
C GLU A 107 -29.74 -10.81 22.42
N LYS A 108 -30.34 -10.61 21.23
CA LYS A 108 -31.78 -10.85 21.01
C LYS A 108 -32.12 -12.27 20.59
N GLY A 109 -31.20 -12.94 19.89
CA GLY A 109 -31.37 -14.27 19.36
C GLY A 109 -31.22 -15.37 20.40
N GLY A 110 -30.69 -15.04 21.60
CA GLY A 110 -30.43 -16.04 22.64
C GLY A 110 -29.40 -17.09 22.20
N LEU A 111 -28.53 -16.74 21.26
CA LEU A 111 -27.51 -17.62 20.70
C LEU A 111 -26.38 -17.87 21.71
N ASP A 112 -26.12 -16.89 22.60
CA ASP A 112 -25.26 -17.05 23.76
C ASP A 112 -26.03 -17.80 24.87
N THR A 113 -26.08 -19.14 24.75
CA THR A 113 -26.88 -19.99 25.64
C THR A 113 -26.20 -20.17 27.01
N ASN A 114 -24.87 -20.03 27.06
CA ASN A 114 -24.07 -20.19 28.27
C ASN A 114 -23.78 -18.85 28.98
N GLY A 115 -24.01 -17.70 28.31
CA GLY A 115 -23.81 -16.36 28.85
C GLY A 115 -22.34 -16.01 29.07
N ASP A 116 -21.41 -16.71 28.42
CA ASP A 116 -19.97 -16.57 28.67
C ASP A 116 -19.28 -15.53 27.77
N GLN A 117 -20.04 -14.91 26.86
CA GLN A 117 -19.55 -13.97 25.83
C GLN A 117 -18.46 -14.55 24.93
N MET A 118 -18.34 -15.88 24.89
CA MET A 118 -17.48 -16.62 23.99
C MET A 118 -18.33 -17.41 23.00
N ILE A 119 -17.79 -17.61 21.81
CA ILE A 119 -18.44 -18.33 20.72
C ILE A 119 -17.79 -19.70 20.65
N SER A 120 -18.57 -20.72 20.98
CA SER A 120 -18.24 -22.12 20.71
C SER A 120 -18.50 -22.50 19.26
N ARG A 121 -18.01 -23.67 18.85
CA ARG A 121 -18.27 -24.21 17.50
C ARG A 121 -19.76 -24.38 17.21
N GLY A 122 -20.53 -24.88 18.17
CA GLY A 122 -21.98 -25.08 18.01
C GLY A 122 -22.71 -23.76 17.82
N GLU A 123 -22.38 -22.75 18.63
CA GLU A 123 -22.98 -21.41 18.54
C GLU A 123 -22.58 -20.72 17.22
N PHE A 124 -21.36 -20.94 16.74
CA PHE A 124 -20.93 -20.45 15.43
C PHE A 124 -21.76 -21.04 14.28
N GLU A 125 -22.01 -22.35 14.29
CA GLU A 125 -22.86 -23.00 13.28
C GLU A 125 -24.31 -22.49 13.36
N GLU A 126 -24.84 -22.25 14.56
CA GLU A 126 -26.18 -21.64 14.75
C GLU A 126 -26.24 -20.19 14.26
N ILE A 127 -25.20 -19.40 14.53
CA ILE A 127 -25.05 -18.03 14.03
C ILE A 127 -25.07 -18.01 12.50
N LEU A 128 -24.37 -18.92 11.82
CA LEU A 128 -24.33 -18.99 10.35
C LEU A 128 -25.62 -19.53 9.73
N ASN A 129 -26.36 -20.36 10.45
CA ASN A 129 -27.69 -20.84 10.04
C ASN A 129 -28.79 -19.78 10.21
N CYS A 130 -28.54 -18.72 10.98
CA CYS A 130 -29.47 -17.61 11.14
C CYS A 130 -29.49 -16.73 9.87
N PRO A 131 -30.64 -16.58 9.20
CA PRO A 131 -30.74 -15.82 7.96
C PRO A 131 -30.41 -14.33 8.12
N ASP A 132 -30.58 -13.78 9.32
CA ASP A 132 -30.24 -12.38 9.61
C ASP A 132 -28.72 -12.18 9.68
N SER A 133 -27.98 -13.12 10.26
CA SER A 133 -26.51 -13.12 10.28
C SER A 133 -25.93 -13.28 8.88
N THR A 134 -26.46 -14.22 8.08
CA THR A 134 -26.01 -14.43 6.69
C THR A 134 -26.20 -13.17 5.85
N ARG A 135 -27.31 -12.45 6.03
CA ARG A 135 -27.58 -11.17 5.35
C ARG A 135 -26.61 -10.07 5.78
N LEU A 136 -26.19 -10.04 7.05
CA LEU A 136 -25.18 -9.08 7.52
C LEU A 136 -23.79 -9.41 6.94
N LEU A 137 -23.40 -10.68 6.91
CA LEU A 137 -22.14 -11.12 6.32
C LEU A 137 -22.06 -10.84 4.81
N GLU A 138 -23.15 -11.06 4.09
CA GLU A 138 -23.25 -10.76 2.65
C GLU A 138 -23.07 -9.26 2.36
N LYS A 139 -23.60 -8.37 3.22
CA LYS A 139 -23.40 -6.91 3.07
C LYS A 139 -21.93 -6.50 3.14
N VAL A 140 -21.10 -7.25 3.85
CA VAL A 140 -19.66 -6.98 3.97
C VAL A 140 -18.87 -7.71 2.89
N ASN A 141 -19.49 -8.59 2.09
CA ASN A 141 -18.80 -9.49 1.14
C ASN A 141 -17.90 -10.51 1.86
N VAL A 142 -18.38 -11.07 2.98
CA VAL A 142 -17.74 -12.24 3.60
C VAL A 142 -18.28 -13.51 2.94
N ASP A 143 -17.38 -14.42 2.59
CA ASP A 143 -17.75 -15.73 2.04
C ASP A 143 -18.19 -16.69 3.15
N VAL A 144 -19.51 -16.90 3.25
CA VAL A 144 -20.11 -17.79 4.26
C VAL A 144 -19.73 -19.25 4.04
N TYR A 145 -19.57 -19.69 2.78
CA TYR A 145 -19.22 -21.08 2.50
C TYR A 145 -17.77 -21.37 2.92
N GLY A 146 -16.83 -20.49 2.53
CA GLY A 146 -15.44 -20.60 2.98
C GLY A 146 -15.28 -20.52 4.50
N LEU A 147 -16.15 -19.76 5.17
CA LEU A 147 -16.16 -19.66 6.63
C LEU A 147 -16.60 -20.98 7.31
N VAL A 148 -17.54 -21.73 6.71
CA VAL A 148 -17.93 -23.07 7.19
C VAL A 148 -16.80 -24.08 7.01
N ASP A 149 -16.10 -24.06 5.88
CA ASP A 149 -14.96 -24.95 5.64
C ASP A 149 -13.81 -24.66 6.61
N LEU A 150 -13.57 -23.38 6.92
CA LEU A 150 -12.52 -22.95 7.85
C LEU A 150 -12.92 -23.12 9.33
N ALA A 151 -14.19 -23.31 9.64
CA ALA A 151 -14.68 -23.43 11.02
C ALA A 151 -13.91 -24.51 11.81
N ASN A 152 -13.62 -25.66 11.17
CA ASN A 152 -12.83 -26.72 11.79
C ASN A 152 -11.44 -26.25 12.20
N TYR A 153 -10.79 -25.44 11.38
CA TYR A 153 -9.45 -24.91 11.67
C TYR A 153 -9.46 -23.77 12.69
N ILE A 154 -10.51 -22.94 12.68
CA ILE A 154 -10.65 -21.80 13.60
C ILE A 154 -10.78 -22.28 15.07
N PHE A 155 -11.51 -23.38 15.28
CA PHE A 155 -11.86 -23.89 16.61
C PHE A 155 -10.97 -25.07 17.08
N THR A 156 -9.98 -25.50 16.28
CA THR A 156 -9.00 -26.53 16.69
C THR A 156 -7.74 -25.87 17.25
N GLU A 157 -7.26 -26.30 18.43
CA GLU A 157 -5.98 -25.84 18.97
C GLU A 157 -4.77 -26.53 18.29
N ASP A 158 -3.67 -25.79 18.15
CA ASP A 158 -2.42 -26.25 17.51
C ASP A 158 -1.68 -27.40 18.24
N ASN A 159 -2.12 -27.79 19.45
CA ASN A 159 -1.36 -28.67 20.34
C ASN A 159 -2.10 -29.92 20.85
N ASP A 160 -3.43 -30.03 20.71
CA ASP A 160 -4.18 -31.23 21.12
C ASP A 160 -5.55 -31.27 20.41
N ASP A 161 -5.86 -32.37 19.69
CA ASP A 161 -7.14 -32.58 18.97
C ASP A 161 -8.34 -32.75 19.93
N THR A 162 -8.15 -32.57 21.23
CA THR A 162 -9.11 -32.88 22.29
C THR A 162 -9.68 -31.67 23.02
N GLN A 163 -9.21 -30.44 22.76
CA GLN A 163 -9.73 -29.21 23.34
C GLN A 163 -10.37 -28.33 22.27
N GLU A 164 -11.65 -27.99 22.43
CA GLU A 164 -12.32 -26.99 21.61
C GLU A 164 -11.88 -25.59 22.05
N LYS A 165 -11.33 -24.82 21.11
CA LYS A 165 -11.01 -23.42 21.36
C LYS A 165 -12.31 -22.63 21.45
N HIS A 166 -12.46 -21.78 22.46
CA HIS A 166 -13.53 -20.79 22.52
C HIS A 166 -12.99 -19.44 22.07
N LEU A 167 -13.75 -18.72 21.23
CA LEU A 167 -13.33 -17.40 20.74
C LEU A 167 -14.12 -16.31 21.43
N THR A 168 -13.45 -15.24 21.86
CA THR A 168 -14.18 -14.03 22.26
C THR A 168 -14.87 -13.42 21.05
N PHE A 169 -15.94 -12.64 21.28
CA PHE A 169 -16.63 -11.92 20.21
C PHE A 169 -15.69 -11.05 19.36
N ALA A 170 -14.69 -10.43 20.00
CA ALA A 170 -13.71 -9.61 19.31
C ALA A 170 -12.83 -10.43 18.36
N GLU A 171 -12.34 -11.59 18.79
CA GLU A 171 -11.53 -12.50 17.97
C GLU A 171 -12.33 -13.12 16.84
N PHE A 172 -13.57 -13.56 17.12
CA PHE A 172 -14.49 -14.05 16.10
C PHE A 172 -14.73 -12.99 15.02
N MET A 173 -15.05 -11.75 15.41
CA MET A 173 -15.28 -10.67 14.46
C MET A 173 -14.01 -10.35 13.65
N GLU A 174 -12.83 -10.38 14.26
CA GLU A 174 -11.57 -10.20 13.53
C GLU A 174 -11.36 -11.28 12.46
N ILE A 175 -11.61 -12.55 12.78
CA ILE A 175 -11.50 -13.67 11.84
C ILE A 175 -12.52 -13.54 10.70
N VAL A 176 -13.79 -13.28 11.02
CA VAL A 176 -14.86 -13.11 10.03
C VAL A 176 -14.56 -11.94 9.10
N LEU A 177 -14.11 -10.81 9.64
CA LEU A 177 -13.73 -9.66 8.84
C LEU A 177 -12.46 -9.91 8.03
N SER A 178 -11.53 -10.75 8.51
CA SER A 178 -10.30 -11.12 7.78
C SER A 178 -10.62 -11.89 6.48
N LEU A 179 -11.70 -12.66 6.47
CA LEU A 179 -12.17 -13.48 5.35
C LEU A 179 -13.05 -12.70 4.35
N ARG A 180 -13.15 -11.39 4.51
CA ARG A 180 -13.82 -10.50 3.58
C ARG A 180 -13.12 -10.52 2.22
N GLY A 181 -13.86 -10.72 1.14
CA GLY A 181 -13.29 -10.80 -0.22
C GLY A 181 -12.58 -9.52 -0.69
N THR A 182 -12.81 -8.38 -0.03
CA THR A 182 -12.11 -7.12 -0.30
C THR A 182 -10.80 -6.95 0.48
N ASN A 183 -10.49 -7.83 1.43
CA ASN A 183 -9.19 -7.81 2.11
C ASN A 183 -8.13 -8.33 1.14
N GLY A 184 -7.32 -7.41 0.62
CA GLY A 184 -6.14 -7.77 -0.16
C GLY A 184 -5.10 -8.44 0.72
N ALA A 185 -4.52 -9.55 0.25
CA ALA A 185 -3.38 -10.19 0.92
C ALA A 185 -2.20 -9.20 1.00
N THR A 186 -1.71 -8.97 2.21
CA THR A 186 -0.60 -8.07 2.49
C THR A 186 0.73 -8.83 2.51
N VAL A 187 1.85 -8.09 2.43
CA VAL A 187 3.19 -8.68 2.60
C VAL A 187 3.34 -9.33 3.97
N LYS A 188 2.64 -8.83 5.00
CA LYS A 188 2.58 -9.44 6.33
C LYS A 188 2.02 -10.86 6.24
N ASP A 189 0.90 -11.05 5.53
CA ASP A 189 0.25 -12.35 5.38
C ASP A 189 1.16 -13.36 4.66
N ILE A 190 1.90 -12.92 3.64
CA ILE A 190 2.89 -13.75 2.94
C ILE A 190 4.05 -14.14 3.87
N VAL A 191 4.53 -13.19 4.67
CA VAL A 191 5.61 -13.45 5.64
C VAL A 191 5.15 -14.44 6.71
N ASP A 192 3.91 -14.30 7.20
CA ASP A 192 3.35 -15.17 8.22
C ASP A 192 3.06 -16.58 7.66
N LEU A 193 2.55 -16.69 6.43
CA LEU A 193 2.44 -17.97 5.73
C LEU A 193 3.81 -18.67 5.58
N ARG A 194 4.86 -17.92 5.22
CA ARG A 194 6.22 -18.49 5.10
C ARG A 194 6.76 -18.99 6.43
N LYS A 195 6.51 -18.27 7.54
CA LYS A 195 6.88 -18.75 8.88
C LYS A 195 6.11 -20.01 9.23
N PHE A 196 4.79 -20.00 9.03
CA PHE A 196 3.93 -21.16 9.27
C PHE A 196 4.42 -22.40 8.52
N ILE A 197 4.67 -22.30 7.20
CA ILE A 197 5.19 -23.42 6.41
C ILE A 197 6.53 -23.94 6.97
N LYS A 198 7.45 -23.04 7.35
CA LYS A 198 8.75 -23.41 7.91
C LYS A 198 8.59 -24.17 9.23
N ASP A 199 7.72 -23.69 10.12
CA ASP A 199 7.50 -24.29 11.43
C ASP A 199 6.77 -25.64 11.32
N SER A 200 5.76 -25.74 10.44
CA SER A 200 5.08 -27.00 10.12
C SER A 200 6.05 -28.03 9.54
N LEU A 201 6.94 -27.63 8.62
CA LEU A 201 7.95 -28.54 8.05
C LEU A 201 8.95 -29.02 9.11
N ALA A 202 9.34 -28.16 10.05
CA ALA A 202 10.22 -28.54 11.16
C ALA A 202 9.54 -29.56 12.10
N LYS A 203 8.25 -29.35 12.44
CA LYS A 203 7.45 -30.31 13.22
C LYS A 203 7.33 -31.67 12.51
N VAL A 204 7.14 -31.66 11.19
CA VAL A 204 7.08 -32.88 10.37
C VAL A 204 8.44 -33.59 10.35
N GLU A 205 9.55 -32.85 10.19
CA GLU A 205 10.90 -33.42 10.24
C GLU A 205 11.18 -34.09 11.59
N GLU A 206 10.78 -33.46 12.69
CA GLU A 206 10.95 -34.01 14.04
C GLU A 206 10.15 -35.32 14.24
N LYS A 207 8.88 -35.34 13.82
CA LYS A 207 8.04 -36.57 13.84
C LYS A 207 8.63 -37.68 12.95
N LEU A 208 9.11 -37.35 11.75
CA LEU A 208 9.75 -38.35 10.89
C LEU A 208 11.01 -38.92 11.54
N ARG A 209 11.78 -38.08 12.23
CA ARG A 209 13.02 -38.48 12.89
C ARG A 209 12.76 -39.36 14.11
N SER A 210 11.68 -39.11 14.86
CA SER A 210 11.26 -39.98 15.96
C SER A 210 10.78 -41.34 15.45
N ASP A 211 10.03 -41.37 14.35
CA ASP A 211 9.46 -42.62 13.81
C ASP A 211 10.53 -43.50 13.13
N VAL A 212 11.50 -42.89 12.44
CA VAL A 212 12.65 -43.61 11.86
C VAL A 212 13.66 -44.06 12.93
N GLY A 213 13.74 -43.34 14.06
CA GLY A 213 14.58 -43.72 15.20
C GLY A 213 14.07 -44.94 16.00
N GLY A 214 12.81 -45.33 15.82
CA GLY A 214 12.16 -46.46 16.50
C GLY A 214 12.28 -47.82 15.81
N LEU A 215 12.87 -47.90 14.60
CA LEU A 215 13.06 -49.18 13.92
C LEU A 215 14.21 -49.97 14.60
N PRO A 216 13.95 -51.18 15.13
CA PRO A 216 15.03 -52.03 15.65
C PRO A 216 15.97 -52.37 14.50
N ARG A 217 17.26 -52.06 14.68
CA ARG A 217 18.34 -52.56 13.83
C ARG A 217 18.37 -54.09 13.93
N SER A 218 17.59 -54.77 13.09
CA SER A 218 17.70 -56.20 12.90
C SER A 218 19.07 -56.51 12.31
N ASN A 219 19.89 -57.19 13.10
CA ASN A 219 21.24 -57.61 12.76
C ASN A 219 21.24 -58.67 11.65
N SER A 220 22.25 -58.55 10.80
CA SER A 220 22.86 -59.57 9.93
C SER A 220 21.95 -60.31 8.94
N ILE A 221 22.08 -59.93 7.66
CA ILE A 221 22.17 -60.94 6.60
C ILE A 221 23.55 -60.79 5.95
N ARG A 222 24.42 -61.73 6.29
CA ARG A 222 25.72 -61.96 5.67
C ARG A 222 25.45 -62.66 4.33
N SER A 223 25.37 -61.92 3.22
CA SER A 223 25.41 -62.51 1.89
C SER A 223 26.85 -62.46 1.36
N THR A 224 27.48 -63.62 1.39
CA THR A 224 28.65 -63.97 0.61
C THR A 224 28.30 -63.86 -0.88
N THR A 225 28.83 -62.86 -1.58
CA THR A 225 28.85 -62.87 -3.05
C THR A 225 30.29 -62.82 -3.53
N ARG A 226 30.68 -63.98 -4.07
CA ARG A 226 31.95 -64.34 -4.70
C ARG A 226 32.23 -63.43 -5.90
N GLU A 227 33.47 -62.98 -6.03
CA GLU A 227 33.99 -62.30 -7.21
C GLU A 227 33.88 -63.17 -8.48
N HIS A 228 33.52 -62.56 -9.60
CA HIS A 228 33.98 -62.96 -10.93
C HIS A 228 34.07 -61.71 -11.83
N LYS A 229 35.30 -61.37 -12.24
CA LYS A 229 35.64 -60.33 -13.25
C LYS A 229 35.30 -60.83 -14.65
N LEU A 230 34.87 -59.96 -15.59
CA LEU A 230 35.66 -59.47 -16.74
C LEU A 230 34.81 -58.64 -17.76
N THR A 231 35.40 -57.52 -18.20
CA THR A 231 35.36 -56.84 -19.53
C THR A 231 34.12 -56.13 -20.10
N GLU A 232 34.27 -54.80 -20.16
CA GLU A 232 34.17 -53.87 -21.31
C GLU A 232 33.00 -53.93 -22.31
N GLY A 233 32.27 -52.81 -22.38
CA GLY A 233 31.45 -52.39 -23.52
C GLY A 233 31.18 -50.88 -23.43
N LYS A 234 32.01 -50.09 -24.11
CA LYS A 234 32.06 -48.62 -24.08
C LYS A 234 31.21 -48.04 -25.22
N VAL A 235 30.34 -47.07 -24.97
CA VAL A 235 29.98 -46.02 -25.96
C VAL A 235 30.02 -44.66 -25.29
N VAL A 236 30.85 -43.80 -25.87
CA VAL A 236 31.16 -42.41 -25.52
C VAL A 236 30.34 -41.48 -26.42
N VAL A 237 29.99 -40.27 -25.95
CA VAL A 237 30.20 -38.93 -26.56
C VAL A 237 29.32 -37.93 -25.78
N ASN A 238 29.86 -37.14 -24.85
CA ASN A 238 30.50 -35.81 -24.97
C ASN A 238 29.60 -34.69 -25.53
N GLY A 239 29.53 -33.54 -24.83
CA GLY A 239 29.06 -32.28 -25.42
C GLY A 239 28.52 -31.24 -24.43
N GLU A 240 29.36 -30.27 -24.10
CA GLU A 240 29.19 -29.15 -23.17
C GLU A 240 28.03 -28.18 -23.50
N ARG A 241 27.47 -27.49 -22.49
CA ARG A 241 27.62 -26.02 -22.36
C ARG A 241 27.12 -25.50 -21.00
N SER A 242 28.06 -25.09 -20.17
CA SER A 242 27.89 -24.26 -18.99
C SER A 242 27.49 -22.84 -19.39
N LEU A 243 26.49 -22.25 -18.74
CA LEU A 243 26.31 -20.80 -18.68
C LEU A 243 25.76 -20.42 -17.30
N GLN A 244 26.66 -20.04 -16.39
CA GLN A 244 26.36 -19.19 -15.25
C GLN A 244 26.91 -17.79 -15.56
N PRO A 245 26.20 -16.70 -15.22
CA PRO A 245 26.86 -15.45 -14.88
C PRO A 245 26.95 -15.34 -13.36
N ASN A 246 28.19 -15.25 -12.90
CA ASN A 246 28.60 -14.90 -11.56
C ASN A 246 28.78 -13.38 -11.50
N ILE A 247 28.11 -12.67 -10.59
CA ILE A 247 28.54 -11.33 -10.15
C ILE A 247 28.32 -11.26 -8.64
N ALA A 248 29.33 -11.71 -7.90
CA ALA A 248 29.64 -11.21 -6.58
C ALA A 248 30.55 -9.99 -6.77
N ASP A 249 30.09 -8.81 -6.35
CA ASP A 249 30.87 -7.70 -5.80
C ASP A 249 29.96 -6.46 -5.71
N ALA A 250 29.61 -6.07 -4.47
CA ALA A 250 29.28 -4.70 -4.01
C ALA A 250 28.23 -4.73 -2.89
N ASN A 251 28.69 -4.74 -1.63
CA ASN A 251 28.37 -3.68 -0.66
C ASN A 251 28.72 -4.13 0.76
N GLN A 252 29.98 -3.90 1.10
CA GLN A 252 30.43 -3.74 2.47
C GLN A 252 30.98 -2.31 2.58
N ALA A 253 30.17 -1.37 3.06
CA ALA A 253 30.62 -0.14 3.71
C ALA A 253 29.41 0.56 4.33
N ALA A 254 29.37 0.53 5.66
CA ALA A 254 28.51 1.35 6.48
C ALA A 254 29.14 2.75 6.64
N ASP A 255 28.24 3.73 6.81
CA ASP A 255 28.32 4.86 7.74
C ASP A 255 29.33 6.03 7.54
N THR A 256 28.76 7.24 7.69
CA THR A 256 29.34 8.57 8.07
C THR A 256 29.90 9.51 6.96
N PRO A 257 29.96 10.86 7.18
CA PRO A 257 29.09 11.90 6.59
C PRO A 257 29.86 12.85 5.64
N PRO A 258 29.22 13.87 5.02
CA PRO A 258 29.83 14.63 3.93
C PRO A 258 30.57 15.88 4.43
N HIS A 259 31.75 16.17 3.86
CA HIS A 259 32.30 17.53 3.88
C HIS A 259 33.10 17.88 2.62
N CYS A 260 32.56 18.88 1.91
CA CYS A 260 33.21 19.98 1.17
C CYS A 260 34.06 19.63 -0.09
N ILE A 261 34.26 20.49 -1.08
CA ILE A 261 34.56 21.94 -1.10
C ILE A 261 34.31 22.43 -2.54
N VAL A 262 33.75 23.63 -2.78
CA VAL A 262 34.44 24.60 -3.66
C VAL A 262 34.12 26.08 -3.36
N HIS A 263 35.22 26.84 -3.27
CA HIS A 263 35.41 28.27 -3.57
C HIS A 263 35.13 29.39 -2.53
N CYS A 264 36.24 30.06 -2.16
CA CYS A 264 36.37 31.40 -1.61
C CYS A 264 36.33 32.45 -2.76
N PRO A 265 35.95 33.72 -2.54
CA PRO A 265 36.89 34.72 -2.01
C PRO A 265 36.32 35.69 -0.96
N LYS A 266 37.25 36.48 -0.40
CA LYS A 266 37.21 37.43 0.72
C LYS A 266 36.47 38.75 0.43
N GLU A 267 35.85 39.34 1.46
CA GLU A 267 35.76 40.78 1.78
C GLU A 267 35.05 40.91 3.16
N ALA A 268 35.74 41.19 4.27
CA ALA A 268 36.08 42.51 4.81
C ALA A 268 34.87 43.39 5.18
N SER A 269 34.49 43.43 6.46
CA SER A 269 33.92 44.62 7.14
C SER A 269 33.93 44.42 8.66
N GLN A 270 34.70 45.29 9.32
CA GLN A 270 34.71 45.52 10.76
C GLN A 270 33.47 46.31 11.18
N GLU A 271 32.85 45.94 12.29
CA GLU A 271 32.16 46.87 13.18
C GLU A 271 32.78 46.73 14.58
N PRO A 272 33.10 47.86 15.23
CA PRO A 272 33.08 47.92 16.67
C PRO A 272 32.00 48.92 17.14
N SER A 273 31.37 48.54 18.26
CA SER A 273 30.73 49.38 19.28
C SER A 273 29.48 50.17 18.90
#